data_AF-A0A973HP93-F1
#
_entry.id   AF-A0A973HP93-F1
#
_cell.length_a   1.000
_cell.length_b   1.000
_cell.length_c   1.000
_cell.angle_alpha   90.00
_cell.angle_beta   90.00
_cell.angle_gamma   90.00
#
_symmetry.space_group_name_H-M   'P 1'
#
loop_
_entity.id
_entity.type
_entity.pdbx_description
1 polymer ?
#
loop_
_entity_poly.entity_id
_entity_poly.type
_entity_poly.pdbx_seq_one_letter_code
_entity_poly.pdbx_strand_id
1 'polypeptide(L)' 'MKRKHPELYEILVKTYQQDISESFKVDFKALMGKLKERVGRNSPCPCASGKKFKKCCLRK' A
#
# COMPACT_ATOMS: atom_id res chain seq x y z
N MET A 1 -6.95 28.07 -3.97
CA MET A 1 -7.58 27.72 -5.26
C MET A 1 -9.10 27.61 -5.16
N LYS A 2 -9.65 26.64 -4.39
CA LYS A 2 -11.10 26.44 -4.17
C LYS A 2 -11.88 27.68 -3.71
N ARG A 3 -11.31 28.49 -2.81
CA ARG A 3 -11.97 29.69 -2.26
C ARG A 3 -12.04 30.86 -3.25
N LYS A 4 -11.17 30.92 -4.26
CA LYS A 4 -11.09 32.03 -5.24
C LYS A 4 -11.74 31.67 -6.57
N HIS A 5 -11.70 30.40 -6.98
CA HIS A 5 -12.31 29.91 -8.21
C HIS A 5 -12.96 28.55 -7.94
N PRO A 6 -14.19 28.55 -7.38
CA PRO A 6 -14.87 27.32 -7.01
C PRO A 6 -15.19 26.44 -8.24
N GLU A 7 -15.55 27.04 -9.37
CA GLU A 7 -15.89 26.34 -10.62
C GLU A 7 -14.67 25.65 -11.26
N LEU A 8 -13.55 26.37 -11.39
CA LEU A 8 -12.30 25.79 -11.89
C LEU A 8 -11.83 24.64 -11.00
N TYR A 9 -11.98 24.78 -9.69
CA TYR A 9 -11.66 23.70 -8.74
C TYR A 9 -12.56 22.48 -8.96
N GLU A 10 -13.85 22.67 -9.24
CA GLU A 10 -14.78 21.57 -9.51
C GLU A 10 -14.48 20.86 -10.83
N ILE A 11 -14.19 21.61 -11.91
CA ILE A 11 -13.78 21.06 -13.20
C ILE A 11 -12.49 20.27 -13.05
N LEU A 12 -11.48 20.82 -12.37
CA LEU A 12 -10.20 20.15 -12.14
C LEU A 12 -10.39 18.85 -11.35
N VAL A 13 -11.21 18.85 -10.30
CA VAL A 13 -11.54 17.64 -9.54
C VAL A 13 -12.21 16.60 -10.42
N LYS A 14 -13.15 17.00 -11.30
CA LYS A 14 -13.83 16.09 -12.26
C LYS A 14 -12.89 15.54 -13.32
N THR A 15 -12.00 16.38 -13.89
CA THR A 15 -11.06 15.94 -14.93
C THR A 15 -9.93 15.06 -14.37
N TYR A 16 -9.55 15.27 -13.10
CA TYR A 16 -8.54 14.47 -12.39
C TYR A 16 -9.15 13.36 -11.52
N GLN A 17 -10.36 12.88 -11.83
CA GLN A 17 -10.90 11.61 -11.29
C GLN A 17 -10.07 10.41 -11.81
N GLN A 18 -8.77 10.38 -11.53
CA GLN A 18 -7.97 9.16 -11.51
C GLN A 18 -8.39 8.40 -10.27
N ASP A 19 -9.57 7.78 -10.33
CA ASP A 19 -10.14 7.06 -9.22
C ASP A 19 -9.46 5.68 -9.10
N ILE A 20 -8.21 5.68 -8.63
CA ILE A 20 -7.49 4.46 -8.26
C ILE A 20 -8.20 3.74 -7.11
N SER A 21 -9.14 4.40 -6.41
CA SER A 21 -9.90 3.80 -5.33
C SER A 21 -10.85 2.71 -5.82
N GLU A 22 -11.34 2.79 -7.06
CA GLU A 22 -12.13 1.72 -7.67
C GLU A 22 -11.25 0.55 -8.12
N SER A 23 -10.03 0.84 -8.60
CA SER A 23 -9.02 -0.18 -8.94
C SER A 23 -8.37 -0.86 -7.71
N PHE A 24 -8.42 -0.27 -6.52
CA PHE A 24 -7.83 -0.81 -5.28
C PHE A 24 -8.82 -1.46 -4.29
N LYS A 25 -10.14 -1.38 -4.55
CA LYS A 25 -11.16 -2.06 -3.72
C LYS A 25 -11.15 -3.58 -3.94
N VAL A 26 -10.79 -4.01 -5.14
CA VAL A 26 -10.47 -5.41 -5.41
C VAL A 26 -9.12 -5.71 -4.80
N ASP A 27 -9.13 -6.62 -3.82
CA ASP A 27 -7.95 -7.30 -3.29
C ASP A 27 -7.20 -6.66 -2.11
N PHE A 28 -7.53 -5.49 -1.54
CA PHE A 28 -6.81 -5.06 -0.32
C PHE A 28 -7.07 -5.96 0.89
N LYS A 29 -8.31 -6.46 1.05
CA LYS A 29 -8.67 -7.38 2.14
C LYS A 29 -8.11 -8.78 1.93
N ALA A 30 -8.07 -9.26 0.69
CA ALA A 30 -7.50 -10.56 0.35
C ALA A 30 -5.95 -10.52 0.32
N LEU A 31 -5.35 -9.43 -0.16
CA LEU A 31 -3.91 -9.13 -0.02
C LEU A 31 -3.49 -9.01 1.45
N MET A 32 -4.22 -8.26 2.29
CA MET A 32 -3.92 -8.19 3.74
C MET A 32 -4.15 -9.53 4.45
N GLY A 33 -5.03 -10.38 3.93
CA GLY A 33 -5.16 -11.77 4.35
C GLY A 33 -3.90 -12.60 4.05
N LYS A 34 -3.33 -12.45 2.85
CA LYS A 34 -2.05 -13.07 2.45
C LYS A 34 -0.86 -12.50 3.21
N LEU A 35 -0.81 -11.17 3.43
CA LEU A 35 0.30 -10.51 4.11
C LEU A 35 0.36 -10.84 5.62
N LYS A 36 -0.75 -11.32 6.19
CA LYS A 36 -0.82 -11.78 7.58
C LYS A 36 -0.12 -13.12 7.81
N GLU A 37 0.37 -13.78 6.75
CA GLU A 37 1.14 -14.99 6.88
C GLU A 37 2.37 -14.71 7.75
N ARG A 38 2.40 -15.35 8.93
CA ARG A 38 3.45 -15.10 9.92
C ARG A 38 4.78 -15.55 9.33
N VAL A 39 5.66 -14.61 9.03
CA VAL A 39 7.03 -14.91 8.58
C VAL A 39 7.72 -15.75 9.65
N GLY A 40 7.99 -17.02 9.32
CA GLY A 40 8.65 -17.96 10.23
C GLY A 40 10.08 -17.51 10.57
N ARG A 41 10.54 -17.76 11.81
CA ARG A 41 11.90 -17.40 12.29
C ARG A 41 13.01 -17.90 11.37
N ASN A 42 12.85 -19.07 10.75
CA ASN A 42 13.86 -19.66 9.87
C ASN A 42 13.70 -19.32 8.38
N SER A 43 12.62 -18.64 7.98
CA SER A 43 12.36 -18.26 6.59
C SER A 43 13.38 -17.22 6.10
N PRO A 44 13.59 -17.10 4.76
CA PRO A 44 14.32 -15.99 4.17
C PRO A 44 13.77 -14.64 4.65
N CYS A 45 14.65 -13.68 4.91
CA CYS A 45 14.23 -12.38 5.42
C CYS A 45 13.63 -11.52 4.29
N PRO A 46 12.44 -10.91 4.49
CA PRO A 46 11.76 -10.14 3.44
C PRO A 46 12.48 -8.82 3.06
N CYS A 47 13.49 -8.38 3.81
CA CYS A 47 14.30 -7.21 3.46
C CYS A 47 15.39 -7.51 2.40
N ALA A 48 15.35 -8.68 1.77
CA ALA A 48 16.30 -9.12 0.73
C ALA A 48 17.78 -9.18 1.16
N SER A 49 18.07 -9.24 2.46
CA SER A 49 19.46 -9.32 2.97
C SER A 49 20.17 -10.66 2.75
N GLY A 50 19.49 -11.66 2.18
CA GLY A 50 19.99 -13.04 2.06
C GLY A 50 20.07 -13.82 3.38
N LYS A 51 19.75 -13.20 4.52
CA LYS A 51 19.81 -13.84 5.85
C LYS A 51 18.45 -14.46 6.23
N LYS A 52 18.44 -15.41 7.16
CA LYS A 52 17.21 -15.91 7.81
C LYS A 52 16.56 -14.80 8.64
N PHE A 53 15.22 -14.74 8.72
CA PHE A 53 14.48 -13.71 9.45
C PHE A 53 14.96 -13.56 10.91
N LYS A 54 15.20 -14.67 11.63
CA LYS A 54 15.74 -14.67 12.99
C LYS A 54 17.15 -14.08 13.16
N LYS A 55 17.92 -13.95 12.08
CA LYS A 55 19.29 -13.40 12.09
C LYS A 55 19.35 -12.00 11.46
N CYS A 56 18.22 -11.45 11.02
CA CYS A 56 18.10 -10.16 10.36
C CYS A 56 17.05 -9.32 11.09
N CYS A 57 15.89 -9.05 10.49
CA CYS A 57 14.88 -8.13 11.03
C CYS A 57 14.28 -8.52 12.40
N LEU A 58 14.40 -9.78 12.83
CA LEU A 58 13.94 -10.19 14.17
C LEU A 58 14.98 -9.89 15.28
N ARG A 59 16.26 -9.77 14.92
CA ARG A 59 17.31 -9.25 15.82
C ARG A 59 17.30 -7.73 15.65
N LYS A 60 16.29 -7.07 16.21
CA LYS A 60 16.53 -5.72 16.72
C LYS A 60 17.44 -5.83 17.93
#